data_AF-A0A0P8Y911-F1
#
_entry.id   AF-A0A0P8Y911-F1
#
_cell.length_a   1.000
_cell.length_b   1.000
_cell.length_c   1.000
_cell.angle_alpha   90.00
_cell.angle_beta   90.00
_cell.angle_gamma   90.00
#
_symmetry.space_group_name_H-M   'P 1'
#
loop_
_entity.id
_entity.type
_entity.pdbx_description
1 polymer ?
#
loop_
_entity_poly.entity_id
_entity_poly.type
_entity_poly.pdbx_seq_one_letter_code
_entity_poly.pdbx_strand_id
1 'polypeptide(L)'
;MIMEKLTRPHAEIASRIKWHRELMSLTQKDYAEKAGLKRAQLNNWEGGDHRIGIDGARALRKTYGLSLDFIYEGVDDALSMTLRKALLESPIVN
;
A
#
# COMPACT_ATOMS: atom_id res chain seq x y z
N MET A 1 -21.03 23.74 -8.06
CA MET A 1 -19.61 23.64 -7.67
C MET A 1 -19.33 22.17 -7.37
N ILE A 2 -19.04 21.40 -8.42
CA ILE A 2 -18.81 19.95 -8.30
C ILE A 2 -17.38 19.79 -7.79
N MET A 3 -17.25 19.18 -6.61
CA MET A 3 -15.96 18.76 -6.06
C MET A 3 -15.40 17.65 -6.94
N GLU A 4 -14.71 18.03 -8.00
CA GLU A 4 -13.76 17.18 -8.70
C GLU A 4 -12.63 16.88 -7.70
N LYS A 5 -12.86 15.91 -6.80
CA LYS A 5 -11.77 15.28 -6.05
C LYS A 5 -10.83 14.77 -7.13
N LEU A 6 -9.70 15.46 -7.31
CA LEU A 6 -8.59 15.03 -8.15
C LEU A 6 -8.18 13.62 -7.68
N THR A 7 -8.76 12.60 -8.31
CA THR A 7 -8.42 11.20 -8.05
C THR A 7 -7.04 11.01 -8.66
N ARG A 8 -6.02 11.01 -7.82
CA ARG A 8 -4.66 10.78 -8.28
C ARG A 8 -4.58 9.45 -9.04
N PRO A 9 -3.77 9.34 -10.11
CA PRO A 9 -3.83 8.20 -11.04
C PRO A 9 -3.67 6.83 -10.38
N HIS A 10 -3.02 6.77 -9.22
CA HIS A 10 -2.76 5.54 -8.48
C HIS A 10 -3.28 5.58 -7.04
N ALA A 11 -4.34 6.35 -6.78
CA ALA A 11 -4.95 6.48 -5.45
C ALA A 11 -5.32 5.11 -4.84
N GLU A 12 -5.86 4.19 -5.63
CA GLU A 12 -6.23 2.84 -5.18
C GLU A 12 -5.01 2.06 -4.63
N ILE A 13 -3.88 2.11 -5.34
CA ILE A 13 -2.62 1.45 -4.94
C ILE A 13 -2.05 2.14 -3.70
N ALA A 14 -2.11 3.48 -3.66
CA ALA A 14 -1.66 4.29 -2.55
C ALA A 14 -2.41 3.91 -1.26
N SER A 15 -3.73 3.81 -1.32
CA SER A 15 -4.59 3.42 -0.19
C SER A 15 -4.22 2.04 0.35
N ARG A 16 -3.94 1.06 -0.51
CA ARG A 16 -3.53 -0.29 -0.09
C ARG A 16 -2.18 -0.33 0.62
N ILE A 17 -1.19 0.40 0.10
CA ILE A 17 0.14 0.49 0.73
C ILE A 17 0.03 1.21 2.07
N LYS A 18 -0.70 2.33 2.10
CA LYS A 18 -0.91 3.13 3.30
C LYS A 18 -1.64 2.35 4.39
N TRP A 19 -2.73 1.65 4.03
CA TRP A 19 -3.47 0.77 4.93
C TRP A 19 -2.55 -0.24 5.60
N HIS A 20 -1.73 -0.94 4.81
CA HIS A 20 -0.84 -1.95 5.37
C HIS A 20 0.21 -1.32 6.30
N ARG A 21 0.78 -0.16 5.94
CA ARG A 21 1.72 0.55 6.83
C ARG A 21 1.06 0.95 8.16
N GLU A 22 -0.17 1.46 8.11
CA GLU A 22 -0.92 1.88 9.29
C GLU A 22 -1.32 0.68 10.16
N LEU A 23 -1.69 -0.45 9.55
CA LEU A 23 -1.89 -1.72 10.23
C LEU A 23 -0.65 -2.15 11.01
N MET A 24 0.55 -1.93 10.45
CA MET A 24 1.83 -2.20 11.12
C MET A 24 2.20 -1.15 12.18
N SER A 25 1.44 -0.06 12.32
CA SER A 25 1.74 1.09 13.19
C SER A 25 3.12 1.70 12.93
N LEU A 26 3.54 1.76 11.65
CA LEU A 26 4.85 2.29 11.26
C LEU A 26 4.76 3.67 10.62
N THR A 27 5.80 4.48 10.85
CA THR A 27 6.01 5.70 10.06
C THR A 27 6.39 5.33 8.63
N GLN A 28 6.23 6.26 7.68
CA GLN A 28 6.69 6.05 6.30
C GLN A 28 8.19 5.73 6.22
N LYS A 29 8.99 6.30 7.14
CA LYS A 29 10.42 6.05 7.19
C LYS A 29 10.70 4.60 7.60
N ASP A 30 10.17 4.17 8.74
CA ASP A 30 10.43 2.83 9.27
C ASP A 30 9.91 1.73 8.34
N TYR A 31 8.75 1.96 7.72
CA TYR A 31 8.15 1.03 6.78
C TYR A 31 9.00 0.86 5.51
N ALA A 32 9.53 1.96 4.96
CA ALA A 32 10.40 1.92 3.81
C ALA A 32 11.75 1.27 4.15
N GLU A 33 12.37 1.66 5.27
CA GLU A 33 13.69 1.18 5.69
C GLU A 33 13.68 -0.34 5.95
N LYS A 34 12.66 -0.87 6.64
CA LYS A 34 12.49 -2.32 6.83
C LYS A 34 12.36 -3.09 5.51
N ALA A 35 11.86 -2.45 4.46
CA ALA A 35 11.76 -3.04 3.11
C ALA A 35 12.98 -2.78 2.24
N GLY A 36 14.02 -2.10 2.73
CA GLY A 36 15.19 -1.71 1.94
C GLY A 36 14.88 -0.62 0.89
N LEU A 37 13.87 0.20 1.15
CA LEU A 37 13.39 1.26 0.26
C LEU A 37 13.68 2.64 0.87
N LYS A 38 13.72 3.67 0.02
CA LYS A 38 13.86 5.06 0.51
C LYS A 38 12.50 5.60 0.94
N ARG A 39 12.45 6.38 2.02
CA ARG A 39 11.23 7.11 2.46
C ARG A 39 10.57 7.88 1.31
N ALA A 40 11.37 8.55 0.47
CA ALA A 40 10.87 9.32 -0.67
C ALA A 40 10.12 8.46 -1.71
N GLN A 41 10.56 7.21 -1.95
CA GLN A 41 9.84 6.28 -2.83
C GLN A 41 8.46 5.96 -2.25
N LEU A 42 8.41 5.63 -0.96
CA LEU A 42 7.14 5.34 -0.29
C LEU A 42 6.20 6.56 -0.29
N ASN A 43 6.73 7.76 -0.05
CA ASN A 43 5.95 9.01 -0.09
C ASN A 43 5.30 9.22 -1.46
N ASN A 44 6.01 8.94 -2.56
CA ASN A 44 5.46 9.08 -3.90
C ASN A 44 4.36 8.05 -4.21
N TRP A 45 4.50 6.83 -3.69
CA TRP A 45 3.52 5.76 -3.89
C TRP A 45 2.27 5.96 -3.01
N GLU A 46 2.43 6.28 -1.73
CA GLU A 46 1.30 6.63 -0.84
C GLU A 46 0.67 7.98 -1.21
N GLY A 47 1.41 8.82 -1.93
CA GLY A 47 0.89 10.02 -2.57
C GLY A 47 -0.14 9.68 -3.64
N GLY A 48 0.05 8.60 -4.41
CA GLY A 48 -0.83 8.20 -5.51
C GLY A 48 -0.50 8.87 -6.86
N ASP A 49 0.51 9.74 -6.89
CA ASP A 49 1.00 10.38 -8.12
C ASP A 49 1.88 9.43 -8.95
N HIS A 50 2.48 8.43 -8.30
CA HIS A 50 3.37 7.46 -8.95
C HIS A 50 2.96 6.03 -8.64
N ARG A 51 2.89 5.19 -9.68
CA ARG A 51 2.69 3.75 -9.50
C ARG A 51 3.93 3.13 -8.87
N ILE A 52 3.73 2.24 -7.91
CA ILE A 52 4.82 1.41 -7.40
C ILE A 52 5.39 0.52 -8.51
N GLY A 53 6.71 0.58 -8.71
CA GLY A 53 7.41 -0.30 -9.64
C GLY A 53 7.52 -1.74 -9.10
N ILE A 54 7.78 -2.70 -9.98
CA ILE A 54 7.79 -4.12 -9.64
C ILE A 54 8.80 -4.46 -8.55
N ASP A 55 9.98 -3.83 -8.54
CA ASP A 55 11.01 -4.08 -7.52
C ASP A 55 10.58 -3.60 -6.13
N GLY A 56 9.91 -2.44 -6.07
CA GLY A 56 9.32 -1.93 -4.83
C GLY A 56 8.23 -2.86 -4.30
N ALA A 57 7.34 -3.33 -5.18
CA ALA A 57 6.28 -4.26 -4.79
C ALA A 57 6.85 -5.62 -4.34
N ARG A 58 7.90 -6.14 -5.00
CA ARG A 58 8.62 -7.34 -4.55
C ARG A 58 9.28 -7.15 -3.19
N ALA A 59 9.84 -5.98 -2.91
CA ALA A 59 10.42 -5.66 -1.61
C ALA A 59 9.34 -5.69 -0.51
N LEU A 60 8.19 -5.04 -0.73
CA LEU A 60 7.07 -5.09 0.22
C LEU A 60 6.56 -6.52 0.44
N ARG A 61 6.40 -7.31 -0.63
CA ARG A 61 6.03 -8.72 -0.54
C ARG A 61 7.03 -9.52 0.30
N LYS A 62 8.33 -9.36 0.05
CA LYS A 62 9.38 -10.11 0.74
C LYS A 62 9.44 -9.77 2.23
N THR A 63 9.27 -8.50 2.57
CA THR A 63 9.38 -8.03 3.96
C THR A 63 8.12 -8.28 4.77
N TYR A 64 6.94 -8.09 4.16
CA TYR A 64 5.67 -8.07 4.90
C TYR A 64 4.67 -9.16 4.48
N GLY A 65 4.94 -9.90 3.40
CA GLY A 65 3.95 -10.82 2.83
C GLY A 65 2.82 -10.13 2.08
N LEU A 66 2.93 -8.82 1.80
CA LEU A 66 1.91 -8.07 1.05
C LEU A 66 1.91 -8.50 -0.43
N SER A 67 0.85 -9.19 -0.86
CA SER A 67 0.78 -9.78 -2.21
C SER A 67 0.84 -8.74 -3.32
N LEU A 68 1.45 -9.10 -4.45
CA LEU A 68 1.50 -8.24 -5.64
C LEU A 68 0.10 -8.05 -6.23
N ASP A 69 -0.72 -9.11 -6.26
CA ASP A 69 -2.09 -9.06 -6.78
C ASP A 69 -2.95 -8.15 -5.91
N PHE A 70 -2.75 -8.19 -4.59
CA PHE A 70 -3.38 -7.23 -3.69
C PHE A 70 -2.89 -5.80 -3.98
N ILE A 71 -1.58 -5.55 -4.01
CA ILE A 71 -1.02 -4.20 -4.25
C ILE A 71 -1.58 -3.59 -5.54
N TYR A 72 -1.55 -4.32 -6.65
CA TYR A 72 -1.92 -3.79 -7.95
C TYR A 72 -3.43 -3.84 -8.23
N GLU A 73 -4.07 -4.96 -7.95
CA GLU A 73 -5.44 -5.24 -8.40
C GLU A 73 -6.47 -5.30 -7.25
N GLY A 74 -6.02 -5.22 -5.99
CA GLY A 74 -6.92 -5.30 -4.84
C GLY A 74 -7.53 -6.68 -4.62
N VAL A 75 -6.85 -7.76 -5.04
CA VAL A 75 -7.32 -9.13 -4.84
C VAL A 75 -7.10 -9.55 -3.39
N ASP A 76 -8.12 -9.41 -2.55
CA ASP A 76 -8.08 -9.74 -1.12
C ASP A 76 -7.76 -11.21 -0.84
N ASP A 77 -8.20 -12.11 -1.73
CA ASP A 77 -7.95 -13.56 -1.61
C ASP A 77 -6.46 -13.92 -1.84
N ALA A 78 -5.66 -13.00 -2.38
CA ALA A 78 -4.23 -13.16 -2.51
C ALA A 78 -3.46 -12.81 -1.22
N LEU A 79 -4.13 -12.28 -0.19
CA LEU A 79 -3.54 -12.02 1.12
C LEU A 79 -3.44 -13.30 1.97
N SER A 80 -2.49 -13.31 2.91
CA SER A 80 -2.46 -14.33 3.96
C SER A 80 -3.73 -14.25 4.82
N MET A 81 -4.12 -15.35 5.45
CA MET A 81 -5.31 -15.39 6.32
C MET A 81 -5.28 -14.29 7.39
N THR A 82 -4.12 -14.03 7.98
CA THR A 82 -3.92 -12.97 8.98
C THR A 82 -4.18 -11.57 8.40
N LEU A 83 -3.63 -11.26 7.23
CA LEU A 83 -3.82 -9.96 6.58
C LEU A 83 -5.25 -9.79 6.07
N ARG A 84 -5.86 -10.85 5.54
CA ARG A 84 -7.26 -10.83 5.09
C ARG A 84 -8.22 -10.58 6.26
N LYS A 85 -7.97 -11.20 7.42
CA LYS A 85 -8.73 -10.93 8.65
C LYS A 85 -8.57 -9.47 9.08
N ALA A 86 -7.34 -8.95 9.09
CA ALA A 86 -7.09 -7.55 9.43
C ALA A 86 -7.79 -6.57 8.48
N LEU A 87 -7.86 -6.88 7.18
CA LEU A 87 -8.58 -6.08 6.19
C LEU A 87 -10.09 -6.03 6.46
N LEU A 88 -10.69 -7.15 6.88
CA LEU A 88 -12.10 -7.21 7.27
C LEU A 88 -12.39 -6.42 8.54
N GLU A 89 -11.47 -6.43 9.51
CA GLU A 89 -11.60 -5.69 10.77
C GLU A 89 -11.35 -4.18 10.60
N SER A 90 -10.45 -3.81 9.68
CA SER A 90 -10.10 -2.43 9.38
C SER A 90 -10.03 -2.23 7.86
N PRO A 91 -11.17 -2.02 7.19
CA PRO A 91 -11.22 -1.87 5.73
C PRO A 91 -10.56 -0.57 5.25
N ILE A 92 -10.14 -0.56 3.99
CA ILE A 92 -9.61 0.62 3.32
C ILE A 92 -10.74 1.63 3.13
N VAL A 93 -10.59 2.84 3.68
CA VAL A 93 -11.55 3.93 3.52
C VAL A 93 -11.05 4.87 2.43
N ASN A 94 -11.83 5.01 1.35
CA ASN A 94 -11.53 5.89 0.20
C ASN A 94 -12.17 7.28 0.34
#